data_AF-A0A3E4MYC1-F1
#
_entry.id   AF-A0A3E4MYC1-F1
#
_cell.length_a   1.000
_cell.length_b   1.000
_cell.length_c   1.000
_cell.angle_alpha   90.00
_cell.angle_beta   90.00
_cell.angle_gamma   90.00
#
_symmetry.space_group_name_H-M   'P 1'
#
loop_
_entity.id
_entity.type
_entity.pdbx_description
1 polymer ?
#
loop_
_entity_poly.entity_id
_entity_poly.type
_entity_poly.pdbx_seq_one_letter_code
_entity_poly.pdbx_strand_id
1 'polypeptide(L)'
;MKQHTFGQSYKETIQEEIDAINEMPLWIAYLVPLDSLGKVIEDEYMEFNQIHSYKILDDGQIKNANILFTMYFDSDNKIRKVFKRWADGGALHSIAYYNSNGRLVYGIYNKGDETHGKLYADASGFHIEHFPEENECNDCFEAYLFLSTKSIEAQYNIILQSSSNAKRTTFIPQIGDSAILCSSYIYSLPDGEKTTKGEDGIAVQFGMPVVISELTNGWCRINSIFNAPIGYISIQDIEIIK
;
A
#
# COMPACT_ATOMS: atom_id res chain seq x y z
N MET A 1 5.13 21.39 18.44
CA MET A 1 4.17 21.58 17.32
C MET A 1 2.80 21.92 17.90
N LYS A 2 2.07 22.89 17.32
CA LYS A 2 0.67 23.12 17.70
C LYS A 2 -0.16 21.93 17.18
N GLN A 3 -0.74 21.15 18.09
CA GLN A 3 -1.85 20.26 17.76
C GLN A 3 -2.99 21.14 17.25
N HIS A 4 -3.14 21.21 15.93
CA HIS A 4 -4.39 21.66 15.35
C HIS A 4 -5.43 20.57 15.62
N THR A 5 -6.53 20.93 16.27
CA THR A 5 -7.64 20.01 16.52
C THR A 5 -8.28 19.67 15.17
N PHE A 6 -7.97 18.48 14.66
CA PHE A 6 -8.45 17.96 13.39
C PHE A 6 -9.88 17.42 13.57
N GLY A 7 -10.87 18.03 12.92
CA GLY A 7 -12.29 17.65 13.06
C GLY A 7 -12.64 16.38 12.27
N GLN A 8 -13.62 15.59 12.71
CA GLN A 8 -13.96 14.29 12.09
C GLN A 8 -14.23 14.33 10.56
N SER A 9 -14.58 15.51 10.02
CA SER A 9 -14.91 15.74 8.61
C SER A 9 -13.76 15.56 7.61
N TYR A 10 -12.48 15.75 7.98
CA TYR A 10 -11.39 15.61 6.98
C TYR A 10 -11.14 14.15 6.60
N LYS A 11 -11.32 13.21 7.55
CA LYS A 11 -11.17 11.78 7.27
C LYS A 11 -12.23 11.30 6.30
N GLU A 12 -13.46 11.79 6.46
CA GLU A 12 -14.57 11.50 5.54
C GLU A 12 -14.24 11.99 4.12
N THR A 13 -13.77 13.22 3.97
CA THR A 13 -13.36 13.75 2.65
C THR A 13 -12.19 12.97 2.04
N ILE A 14 -11.18 12.60 2.82
CA ILE A 14 -10.05 11.80 2.30
C ILE A 14 -10.52 10.37 1.96
N GLN A 15 -11.44 9.80 2.75
CA GLN A 15 -12.01 8.48 2.46
C GLN A 15 -12.79 8.49 1.15
N GLU A 16 -13.60 9.52 0.87
CA GLU A 16 -14.27 9.67 -0.43
C GLU A 16 -13.27 9.70 -1.60
N GLU A 17 -12.11 10.34 -1.42
CA GLU A 17 -11.06 10.37 -2.44
C GLU A 17 -10.35 9.02 -2.60
N ILE A 18 -10.09 8.30 -1.50
CA ILE A 18 -9.55 6.93 -1.53
C ILE A 18 -10.51 5.99 -2.25
N ASP A 19 -11.80 6.04 -1.89
CA ASP A 19 -12.85 5.20 -2.47
C ASP A 19 -12.96 5.47 -3.98
N ALA A 20 -12.98 6.74 -4.38
CA ALA A 20 -12.96 7.12 -5.78
C ALA A 20 -11.73 6.57 -6.53
N ILE A 21 -10.54 6.60 -5.93
CA ILE A 21 -9.33 5.99 -6.53
C ILE A 21 -9.47 4.47 -6.63
N ASN A 22 -10.01 3.80 -5.61
CA ASN A 22 -10.16 2.35 -5.59
C ASN A 22 -11.18 1.85 -6.60
N GLU A 23 -12.17 2.66 -6.97
CA GLU A 23 -13.15 2.36 -8.02
C GLU A 23 -12.61 2.60 -9.44
N MET A 24 -11.53 3.38 -9.59
CA MET A 24 -10.95 3.67 -10.92
C MET A 24 -10.38 2.42 -11.58
N PRO A 25 -10.57 2.24 -12.90
CA PRO A 25 -9.87 1.21 -13.66
C PRO A 25 -8.42 1.66 -13.92
N LEU A 26 -7.50 1.22 -13.07
CA LEU A 26 -6.10 1.64 -13.09
C LEU A 26 -5.22 0.63 -13.83
N TRP A 27 -4.25 1.12 -14.61
CA TRP A 27 -3.25 0.30 -15.30
C TRP A 27 -2.09 -0.03 -14.37
N ILE A 28 -1.71 -1.30 -14.33
CA ILE A 28 -0.62 -1.79 -13.48
C ILE A 28 0.71 -1.70 -14.21
N ALA A 29 1.73 -1.15 -13.55
CA ALA A 29 3.12 -1.27 -13.98
C ALA A 29 4.06 -1.48 -12.79
N TYR A 30 5.24 -2.02 -13.06
CA TYR A 30 6.17 -2.43 -12.01
C TYR A 30 7.52 -1.75 -12.22
N LEU A 31 8.15 -1.29 -11.15
CA LEU A 31 9.55 -0.86 -11.18
C LEU A 31 10.39 -1.95 -10.54
N VAL A 32 11.29 -2.55 -11.32
CA VAL A 32 12.05 -3.74 -10.93
C VAL A 32 13.55 -3.52 -11.04
N PRO A 33 14.33 -3.93 -10.01
CA PRO A 33 15.78 -3.91 -10.07
C PRO A 33 16.31 -5.05 -10.95
N LEU A 34 17.40 -4.77 -11.66
CA LEU A 34 18.17 -5.73 -12.45
C LEU A 34 19.55 -5.92 -11.83
N ASP A 35 20.05 -7.16 -11.87
CA ASP A 35 21.44 -7.45 -11.53
C ASP A 35 22.41 -6.91 -12.59
N SER A 36 23.70 -7.00 -12.30
CA SER A 36 24.78 -6.61 -13.24
C SER A 36 24.76 -7.35 -14.59
N LEU A 37 24.02 -8.46 -14.70
CA LEU A 37 23.84 -9.26 -15.91
C LEU A 37 22.54 -8.91 -16.65
N GLY A 38 21.75 -7.95 -16.14
CA GLY A 38 20.48 -7.52 -16.71
C GLY A 38 19.28 -8.44 -16.40
N LYS A 39 19.42 -9.36 -15.44
CA LYS A 39 18.33 -10.23 -14.98
C LYS A 39 17.54 -9.54 -13.87
N VAL A 40 16.23 -9.79 -13.82
CA VAL A 40 15.40 -9.25 -12.74
C VAL A 40 15.83 -9.91 -11.43
N ILE A 41 16.12 -9.07 -10.44
CA ILE A 41 16.39 -9.51 -9.07
C ILE A 41 15.05 -9.87 -8.42
N GLU A 42 15.01 -10.98 -7.70
CA GLU A 42 13.82 -11.46 -6.96
C GLU A 42 12.59 -11.69 -7.86
N ASP A 43 12.83 -12.30 -9.03
CA ASP A 43 11.80 -12.61 -10.03
C ASP A 43 10.74 -13.63 -9.51
N GLU A 44 11.08 -14.44 -8.50
CA GLU A 44 10.18 -15.41 -7.86
C GLU A 44 8.98 -14.78 -7.16
N TYR A 45 9.07 -13.51 -6.74
CA TYR A 45 7.97 -12.81 -6.07
C TYR A 45 7.04 -12.08 -7.04
N MET A 46 7.29 -12.14 -8.36
CA MET A 46 6.59 -11.37 -9.37
C MET A 46 5.80 -12.24 -10.36
N GLU A 47 4.52 -11.91 -10.56
CA GLU A 47 3.70 -12.56 -11.59
C GLU A 47 3.91 -11.91 -12.97
N PHE A 48 4.99 -12.27 -13.68
CA PHE A 48 5.39 -11.69 -14.98
C PHE A 48 4.43 -11.90 -16.15
N ASN A 49 3.37 -12.67 -15.96
CA ASN A 49 2.54 -13.17 -17.05
C ASN A 49 1.82 -12.06 -17.86
N GLN A 50 1.76 -10.81 -17.39
CA GLN A 50 1.12 -9.68 -18.12
C GLN A 50 1.74 -8.28 -17.90
N ILE A 51 3.04 -8.18 -17.61
CA ILE A 51 3.59 -6.96 -17.00
C ILE A 51 4.29 -5.99 -17.97
N HIS A 52 3.81 -4.74 -18.00
CA HIS A 52 4.64 -3.57 -18.35
C HIS A 52 5.55 -3.25 -17.16
N SER A 53 6.86 -3.40 -17.33
CA SER A 53 7.85 -3.14 -16.28
C SER A 53 8.89 -2.12 -16.72
N TYR A 54 9.29 -1.28 -15.77
CA TYR A 54 10.44 -0.41 -15.85
C TYR A 54 11.60 -1.10 -15.15
N LYS A 55 12.71 -1.23 -15.85
CA LYS A 55 13.87 -1.96 -15.37
C LYS A 55 14.98 -0.98 -15.02
N ILE A 56 15.48 -1.05 -13.79
CA ILE A 56 16.58 -0.22 -13.30
C ILE A 56 17.78 -1.12 -12.99
N LEU A 57 18.96 -0.79 -13.51
CA LEU A 57 20.18 -1.54 -13.18
C LEU A 57 20.60 -1.21 -11.76
N ASP A 58 20.74 -2.22 -10.90
CA ASP A 58 21.35 -2.06 -9.59
C ASP A 58 22.86 -1.92 -9.72
N ASP A 59 23.34 -0.67 -9.60
CA ASP A 59 24.74 -0.31 -9.63
C ASP A 59 25.35 -0.17 -8.22
N GLY A 60 24.63 -0.63 -7.19
CA GLY A 60 25.02 -0.50 -5.79
C GLY A 60 24.77 0.89 -5.19
N GLN A 61 24.29 1.87 -5.97
CA GLN A 61 23.78 3.14 -5.43
C GLN A 61 22.29 3.10 -5.09
N ILE A 62 21.59 2.06 -5.54
CA ILE A 62 20.18 1.86 -5.23
C ILE A 62 20.05 1.33 -3.79
N LYS A 63 20.11 2.24 -2.81
CA LYS A 63 19.83 1.93 -1.39
C LYS A 63 18.46 1.27 -1.16
N ASN A 64 17.56 1.36 -2.15
CA ASN A 64 16.21 0.84 -2.17
C ASN A 64 16.03 -0.40 -3.09
N ALA A 65 17.10 -1.05 -3.56
CA ALA A 65 17.01 -2.23 -4.45
C ALA A 65 16.30 -3.42 -3.78
N ASN A 66 16.16 -3.37 -2.45
CA ASN A 66 15.35 -4.30 -1.69
C ASN A 66 13.85 -3.93 -1.65
N ILE A 67 13.37 -3.03 -2.53
CA ILE A 67 11.96 -2.61 -2.56
C ILE A 67 11.40 -2.75 -3.97
N LEU A 68 10.36 -3.56 -4.10
CA LEU A 68 9.61 -3.73 -5.35
C LEU A 68 8.43 -2.77 -5.36
N PHE A 69 8.23 -2.05 -6.47
CA PHE A 69 7.13 -1.11 -6.63
C PHE A 69 6.10 -1.67 -7.60
N THR A 70 4.85 -1.72 -7.17
CA THR A 70 3.69 -1.83 -8.04
C THR A 70 3.01 -0.47 -8.09
N MET A 71 2.92 0.09 -9.30
CA MET A 71 2.37 1.42 -9.56
C MET A 71 1.09 1.29 -10.36
N TYR A 72 0.10 2.08 -10.00
CA TYR A 72 -1.22 2.07 -10.62
C TYR A 72 -1.52 3.44 -11.22
N PHE A 73 -1.70 3.48 -12.54
CA PHE A 73 -1.88 4.70 -13.32
C PHE A 73 -3.35 4.89 -13.71
N ASP A 74 -3.82 6.13 -13.77
CA ASP A 74 -5.09 6.47 -14.42
C ASP A 74 -4.93 6.71 -15.93
N SER A 75 -6.02 7.12 -16.59
CA SER A 75 -6.07 7.31 -18.04
C SER A 75 -5.20 8.46 -18.54
N ASP A 76 -4.84 9.38 -17.65
CA ASP A 76 -4.00 10.53 -17.95
C ASP A 76 -2.53 10.27 -17.60
N ASN A 77 -2.16 9.00 -17.40
CA ASN A 77 -0.84 8.55 -16.96
C ASN A 77 -0.40 9.14 -15.62
N LYS A 78 -1.35 9.48 -14.73
CA LYS A 78 -1.03 9.87 -13.36
C LYS A 78 -1.00 8.66 -12.46
N ILE A 79 0.04 8.54 -11.65
CA ILE A 79 0.07 7.54 -10.57
C ILE A 79 -1.01 7.92 -9.56
N ARG A 80 -1.89 6.97 -9.25
CA ARG A 80 -2.97 7.13 -8.25
C ARG A 80 -2.76 6.28 -7.02
N LYS A 81 -2.06 5.16 -7.15
CA LYS A 81 -1.67 4.29 -6.04
C LYS A 81 -0.29 3.69 -6.29
N VAL A 82 0.50 3.55 -5.23
CA VAL A 82 1.79 2.83 -5.24
C VAL A 82 1.80 1.86 -4.06
N PHE A 83 2.08 0.59 -4.35
CA PHE A 83 2.32 -0.44 -3.37
C PHE A 83 3.81 -0.77 -3.38
N LYS A 84 4.45 -0.71 -2.21
CA LYS A 84 5.85 -1.08 -2.00
C LYS A 84 5.93 -2.27 -1.05
N ARG A 85 6.73 -3.25 -1.41
CA ARG A 85 7.06 -4.41 -0.58
C ARG A 85 8.57 -4.61 -0.52
N TRP A 86 9.02 -5.30 0.51
CA TRP A 86 10.41 -5.72 0.61
C TRP A 86 10.68 -6.85 -0.40
N ALA A 87 11.87 -6.84 -0.98
CA ALA A 87 12.26 -7.78 -2.02
C ALA A 87 12.62 -9.17 -1.45
N ASP A 88 12.89 -9.27 -0.14
CA ASP A 88 13.16 -10.50 0.59
C ASP A 88 11.89 -11.33 0.93
N GLY A 89 10.76 -10.99 0.31
CA GLY A 89 9.46 -11.60 0.58
C GLY A 89 8.69 -10.96 1.75
N GLY A 90 9.20 -9.87 2.34
CA GLY A 90 8.48 -9.12 3.37
C GLY A 90 7.14 -8.52 2.87
N ALA A 91 6.11 -8.58 3.72
CA ALA A 91 4.72 -8.37 3.31
C ALA A 91 4.34 -6.93 2.92
N LEU A 92 4.80 -5.92 3.67
CA LEU A 92 4.46 -4.52 3.42
C LEU A 92 5.63 -3.61 3.78
N HIS A 93 5.99 -2.71 2.86
CA HIS A 93 6.83 -1.54 3.16
C HIS A 93 5.95 -0.29 3.28
N SER A 94 5.15 0.00 2.25
CA SER A 94 4.24 1.14 2.27
C SER A 94 3.21 1.10 1.16
N ILE A 95 2.07 1.77 1.37
CA ILE A 95 1.08 2.08 0.34
C ILE A 95 0.90 3.59 0.31
N ALA A 96 0.78 4.16 -0.89
CA ALA A 96 0.55 5.59 -1.05
C ALA A 96 -0.52 5.84 -2.10
N TYR A 97 -1.44 6.76 -1.80
CA TYR A 97 -2.50 7.23 -2.69
C TYR A 97 -2.27 8.67 -3.08
N TYR A 98 -2.53 8.98 -4.35
CA TYR A 98 -2.30 10.31 -4.91
C TYR A 98 -3.56 10.83 -5.59
N ASN A 99 -3.82 12.12 -5.41
CA ASN A 99 -4.87 12.80 -6.16
C ASN A 99 -4.47 13.05 -7.62
N SER A 100 -5.40 13.62 -8.40
CA SER A 100 -5.18 13.96 -9.81
C SER A 100 -4.04 14.95 -10.06
N ASN A 101 -3.67 15.75 -9.05
CA ASN A 101 -2.54 16.67 -9.12
C ASN A 101 -1.19 15.99 -8.77
N GLY A 102 -1.20 14.71 -8.42
CA GLY A 102 -0.02 13.96 -7.98
C GLY A 102 0.42 14.28 -6.56
N ARG A 103 -0.45 14.87 -5.72
CA ARG A 103 -0.20 15.09 -4.29
C ARG A 103 -0.63 13.85 -3.52
N LEU A 104 0.18 13.43 -2.55
CA LEU A 104 -0.18 12.39 -1.58
C LEU A 104 -1.47 12.79 -0.84
N VAL A 105 -2.40 11.86 -0.69
CA VAL A 105 -3.67 12.03 0.07
C VAL A 105 -3.77 11.07 1.24
N TYR A 106 -3.24 9.86 1.08
CA TYR A 106 -3.24 8.83 2.09
C TYR A 106 -2.02 7.95 1.95
N GLY A 107 -1.48 7.51 3.08
CA GLY A 107 -0.31 6.66 3.15
C GLY A 107 -0.44 5.63 4.25
N ILE A 108 0.06 4.44 4.00
CA ILE A 108 0.28 3.41 5.00
C ILE A 108 1.77 3.09 4.97
N TYR A 109 2.36 2.92 6.13
CA TYR A 109 3.77 2.58 6.23
C TYR A 109 3.97 1.47 7.25
N ASN A 110 4.97 0.64 6.99
CA ASN A 110 5.40 -0.42 7.88
C ASN A 110 6.93 -0.56 7.76
N LYS A 111 7.63 -0.22 8.83
CA LYS A 111 9.08 -0.35 9.00
C LYS A 111 9.32 -1.42 10.05
N GLY A 112 9.16 -2.68 9.65
CA GLY A 112 9.28 -3.83 10.53
C GLY A 112 8.18 -3.87 11.60
N ASP A 113 8.42 -4.63 12.67
CA ASP A 113 7.38 -4.95 13.65
C ASP A 113 7.01 -3.78 14.59
N GLU A 114 7.82 -2.73 14.64
CA GLU A 114 7.74 -1.70 15.68
C GLU A 114 7.16 -0.36 15.20
N THR A 115 7.34 -0.02 13.92
CA THR A 115 7.01 1.31 13.39
C THR A 115 6.07 1.20 12.21
N HIS A 116 4.78 1.37 12.45
CA HIS A 116 3.74 1.28 11.42
C HIS A 116 2.59 2.25 11.65
N GLY A 117 1.86 2.62 10.60
CA GLY A 117 0.67 3.44 10.76
C GLY A 117 0.09 3.99 9.47
N LYS A 118 -0.86 4.90 9.66
CA LYS A 118 -1.58 5.61 8.60
C LYS A 118 -1.21 7.09 8.62
N LEU A 119 -1.08 7.67 7.44
CA LEU A 119 -0.93 9.08 7.17
C LEU A 119 -2.09 9.55 6.30
N TYR A 120 -2.64 10.71 6.63
CA TYR A 120 -3.67 11.42 5.89
C TYR A 120 -3.10 12.78 5.50
N ALA A 121 -3.28 13.18 4.26
CA ALA A 121 -2.75 14.43 3.74
C ALA A 121 -3.88 15.26 3.14
N ASP A 122 -4.07 16.46 3.67
CA ASP A 122 -5.04 17.43 3.17
C ASP A 122 -4.32 18.71 2.72
N ALA A 123 -5.05 19.75 2.31
CA ALA A 123 -4.47 21.03 1.91
C ALA A 123 -3.58 21.68 2.99
N SER A 124 -3.87 21.44 4.27
CA SER A 124 -3.25 22.03 5.45
C SER A 124 -1.96 21.32 5.89
N GLY A 125 -1.73 20.07 5.45
CA GLY A 125 -0.50 19.33 5.75
C GLY A 125 -0.73 17.83 5.90
N PHE A 126 0.05 17.20 6.79
CA PHE A 126 -0.01 15.77 7.09
C PHE A 126 -0.54 15.50 8.50
N HIS A 127 -1.32 14.42 8.63
CA HIS A 127 -1.81 13.86 9.89
C HIS A 127 -1.39 12.41 9.97
N ILE A 128 -0.69 12.05 11.04
CA ILE A 128 -0.14 10.71 11.22
C ILE A 128 -0.79 10.13 12.48
N GLU A 129 -1.44 8.97 12.35
CA GLU A 129 -2.20 8.36 13.45
C GLU A 129 -1.33 7.59 14.46
N HIS A 130 -0.10 7.28 14.06
CA HIS A 130 0.93 6.72 14.93
C HIS A 130 2.24 7.27 14.40
N PHE A 131 2.98 8.08 15.16
CA PHE A 131 4.28 8.59 14.70
C PHE A 131 5.36 7.55 15.02
N PRO A 132 6.38 7.38 14.16
CA PRO A 132 7.65 6.80 14.59
C PRO A 132 8.18 7.57 15.81
N GLU A 133 8.92 6.91 16.70
CA GLU A 133 9.56 7.61 17.83
C GLU A 133 10.40 8.81 17.32
N GLU A 134 10.45 9.91 18.09
CA GLU A 134 10.90 11.27 17.67
C GLU A 134 12.28 11.36 17.00
N ASN A 135 13.09 10.29 17.01
CA ASN A 135 14.43 10.22 16.42
C ASN A 135 14.52 9.36 15.15
N GLU A 136 13.43 8.73 14.70
CA GLU A 136 13.43 7.81 13.54
C GLU A 136 13.06 8.46 12.19
N CYS A 137 13.13 9.79 12.13
CA CYS A 137 13.28 10.60 10.91
C CYS A 137 12.01 11.31 10.39
N ASN A 138 11.81 12.53 10.87
CA ASN A 138 10.86 13.50 10.29
C ASN A 138 11.13 13.79 8.81
N ASP A 139 12.40 13.77 8.36
CA ASP A 139 12.79 14.06 6.97
C ASP A 139 12.78 12.82 6.05
N CYS A 140 12.81 11.61 6.61
CA CYS A 140 12.82 10.37 5.82
C CYS A 140 11.40 9.88 5.53
N PHE A 141 10.42 10.25 6.36
CA PHE A 141 9.05 9.79 6.21
C PHE A 141 8.42 10.24 4.89
N GLU A 142 8.71 11.47 4.45
CA GLU A 142 8.37 11.95 3.12
C GLU A 142 9.12 11.17 2.02
N ALA A 143 10.41 10.85 2.18
CA ALA A 143 11.12 10.02 1.20
C ALA A 143 10.57 8.57 1.12
N TYR A 144 10.01 8.07 2.23
CA TYR A 144 9.38 6.74 2.32
C TYR A 144 8.05 6.67 1.57
N LEU A 145 7.21 7.72 1.65
CA LEU A 145 5.84 7.72 1.09
C LEU A 145 5.66 8.58 -0.16
N PHE A 146 6.44 9.64 -0.32
CA PHE A 146 6.22 10.70 -1.30
C PHE A 146 7.00 10.43 -2.58
N LEU A 147 6.32 9.86 -3.56
CA LEU A 147 6.86 9.62 -4.89
C LEU A 147 5.81 9.93 -5.94
N SER A 148 5.64 11.23 -6.25
CA SER A 148 4.91 11.60 -7.46
C SER A 148 5.60 10.98 -8.69
N THR A 149 4.89 10.80 -9.81
CA THR A 149 5.47 10.28 -11.06
C THR A 149 6.80 10.96 -11.40
N LYS A 150 6.84 12.30 -11.30
CA LYS A 150 8.04 13.11 -11.55
C LYS A 150 9.17 12.82 -10.57
N SER A 151 8.86 12.50 -9.32
CA SER A 151 9.86 12.17 -8.31
C SER A 151 10.49 10.81 -8.60
N ILE A 152 9.71 9.81 -8.99
CA ILE A 152 10.22 8.49 -9.40
C ILE A 152 11.05 8.61 -10.68
N GLU A 153 10.53 9.32 -11.69
CA GLU A 153 11.23 9.60 -12.94
C GLU A 153 12.58 10.28 -12.70
N ALA A 154 12.62 11.32 -11.87
CA ALA A 154 13.85 12.03 -11.53
C ALA A 154 14.82 11.16 -10.72
N GLN A 155 14.31 10.41 -9.73
CA GLN A 155 15.13 9.56 -8.87
C GLN A 155 15.84 8.45 -9.65
N TYR A 156 15.13 7.81 -10.58
CA TYR A 156 15.66 6.68 -11.34
C TYR A 156 16.09 7.03 -12.76
N ASN A 157 15.97 8.31 -13.14
CA ASN A 157 16.23 8.80 -14.50
C ASN A 157 15.48 7.98 -15.58
N ILE A 158 14.18 7.77 -15.36
CA ILE A 158 13.28 7.03 -16.24
C ILE A 158 12.13 7.92 -16.71
N ILE A 159 11.39 7.50 -17.74
CA ILE A 159 10.13 8.11 -18.17
C ILE A 159 9.01 7.10 -17.91
N LEU A 160 8.07 7.45 -17.02
CA LEU A 160 6.94 6.61 -16.63
C LEU A 160 5.73 6.93 -17.51
N GLN A 161 5.21 5.93 -18.20
CA GLN A 161 3.98 5.99 -19.00
C GLN A 161 3.24 4.66 -18.97
N SER A 162 1.92 4.68 -18.80
CA SER A 162 1.13 3.45 -18.87
C SER A 162 1.26 2.82 -20.27
N SER A 163 1.27 1.50 -20.32
CA SER A 163 1.21 0.76 -21.58
C SER A 163 -0.24 0.52 -21.95
N SER A 164 -0.62 0.72 -23.21
CA SER A 164 -1.96 0.40 -23.71
C SER A 164 -2.32 -1.08 -23.53
N ASN A 165 -1.31 -1.95 -23.37
CA ASN A 165 -1.46 -3.39 -23.17
C ASN A 165 -1.41 -3.82 -21.70
N ALA A 166 -1.19 -2.89 -20.76
CA ALA A 166 -1.14 -3.23 -19.34
C ALA A 166 -2.52 -3.65 -18.81
N LYS A 167 -2.52 -4.64 -17.92
CA LYS A 167 -3.73 -5.09 -17.21
C LYS A 167 -4.35 -3.92 -16.46
N ARG A 168 -5.68 -3.83 -16.51
CA ARG A 168 -6.44 -2.90 -15.66
C ARG A 168 -6.98 -3.63 -14.45
N THR A 169 -7.03 -2.93 -13.33
CA THR A 169 -7.63 -3.42 -12.09
C THR A 169 -8.37 -2.31 -11.37
N THR A 170 -9.29 -2.72 -10.49
CA THR A 170 -9.85 -1.87 -9.43
C THR A 170 -9.43 -2.47 -8.09
N PHE A 171 -9.71 -1.76 -6.99
CA PHE A 171 -9.41 -2.19 -5.63
C PHE A 171 -10.68 -2.39 -4.80
N ILE A 172 -11.83 -2.49 -5.47
CA ILE A 172 -13.07 -2.91 -4.84
C ILE A 172 -12.87 -4.35 -4.33
N PRO A 173 -13.02 -4.61 -3.02
CA PRO A 173 -12.77 -5.93 -2.46
C PRO A 173 -13.66 -7.02 -3.06
N GLN A 174 -13.07 -8.18 -3.31
CA GLN A 174 -13.75 -9.39 -3.76
C GLN A 174 -13.35 -10.59 -2.90
N ILE A 175 -14.23 -11.58 -2.82
CA ILE A 175 -13.88 -12.86 -2.18
C ILE A 175 -12.73 -13.50 -2.97
N GLY A 176 -11.70 -13.94 -2.25
CA GLY A 176 -10.46 -14.49 -2.80
C GLY A 176 -9.36 -13.45 -3.02
N ASP A 177 -9.63 -12.15 -2.85
CA ASP A 177 -8.60 -11.13 -2.98
C ASP A 177 -7.55 -11.26 -1.87
N SER A 178 -6.28 -11.11 -2.27
CA SER A 178 -5.18 -10.90 -1.33
C SER A 178 -5.19 -9.47 -0.82
N ALA A 179 -4.89 -9.30 0.46
CA ALA A 179 -4.93 -8.00 1.10
C ALA A 179 -3.95 -7.90 2.27
N ILE A 180 -3.73 -6.68 2.74
CA ILE A 180 -2.91 -6.36 3.91
C ILE A 180 -3.76 -5.73 5.00
N LEU A 181 -3.57 -6.18 6.25
CA LEU A 181 -4.19 -5.54 7.41
C LEU A 181 -3.53 -4.19 7.69
N CYS A 182 -4.35 -3.16 7.84
CA CYS A 182 -3.95 -1.81 8.23
C CYS A 182 -4.39 -1.51 9.67
N SER A 183 -4.50 -2.55 10.49
CA SER A 183 -4.86 -2.52 11.91
C SER A 183 -4.21 -3.70 12.61
N SER A 184 -3.80 -3.51 13.87
CA SER A 184 -3.34 -4.60 14.75
C SER A 184 -4.49 -5.28 15.49
N TYR A 185 -5.73 -4.91 15.18
CA TYR A 185 -6.95 -5.45 15.77
C TYR A 185 -7.91 -5.95 14.70
N ILE A 186 -8.59 -7.04 15.03
CA ILE A 186 -9.71 -7.62 14.29
C ILE A 186 -10.88 -7.83 15.25
N TYR A 187 -11.96 -8.40 14.74
CA TYR A 187 -13.19 -8.63 15.46
C TYR A 187 -13.67 -10.07 15.26
N SER A 188 -14.32 -10.65 16.27
CA SER A 188 -14.92 -11.99 16.16
C SER A 188 -16.20 -11.99 15.30
N LEU A 189 -16.86 -10.83 15.20
CA LEU A 189 -18.04 -10.56 14.40
C LEU A 189 -18.08 -9.05 14.05
N PRO A 190 -18.78 -8.64 12.98
CA PRO A 190 -18.97 -7.22 12.66
C PRO A 190 -19.47 -6.42 13.86
N ASP A 191 -18.85 -5.27 14.14
CA ASP A 191 -19.14 -4.41 15.29
C ASP A 191 -18.98 -5.07 16.68
N GLY A 192 -18.31 -6.23 16.75
CA GLY A 192 -18.06 -6.98 17.99
C GLY A 192 -16.91 -6.43 18.83
N GLU A 193 -16.36 -7.26 19.72
CA GLU A 193 -15.19 -6.92 20.51
C GLU A 193 -13.90 -6.98 19.68
N LYS A 194 -13.02 -5.99 19.90
CA LYS A 194 -11.67 -5.96 19.32
C LYS A 194 -10.77 -7.01 19.98
N THR A 195 -10.01 -7.74 19.17
CA THR A 195 -8.99 -8.69 19.62
C THR A 195 -7.72 -8.57 18.78
N THR A 196 -6.57 -8.89 19.37
CA THR A 196 -5.26 -9.01 18.69
C THR A 196 -4.91 -10.47 18.36
N LYS A 197 -5.81 -11.40 18.68
CA LYS A 197 -5.65 -12.83 18.46
C LYS A 197 -6.90 -13.36 17.78
N GLY A 198 -6.73 -13.90 16.58
CA GLY A 198 -7.80 -14.45 15.76
C GLY A 198 -8.27 -15.83 16.19
N GLU A 199 -9.17 -16.38 15.39
CA GLU A 199 -9.55 -17.78 15.42
C GLU A 199 -8.27 -18.67 15.39
N ASP A 200 -8.33 -19.81 16.08
CA ASP A 200 -7.20 -20.75 16.26
C ASP A 200 -5.93 -20.16 16.90
N GLY A 201 -6.02 -18.94 17.43
CA GLY A 201 -4.95 -18.31 18.18
C GLY A 201 -3.86 -17.64 17.36
N ILE A 202 -4.14 -17.37 16.08
CA ILE A 202 -3.24 -16.63 15.19
C ILE A 202 -3.06 -15.21 15.72
N ALA A 203 -1.81 -14.77 15.90
CA ALA A 203 -1.51 -13.39 16.29
C ALA A 203 -1.78 -12.44 15.12
N VAL A 204 -2.49 -11.35 15.39
CA VAL A 204 -2.81 -10.33 14.39
C VAL A 204 -1.85 -9.16 14.52
N GLN A 205 -1.33 -8.73 13.38
CA GLN A 205 -0.35 -7.64 13.29
C GLN A 205 -0.63 -6.75 12.09
N PHE A 206 -0.28 -5.47 12.21
CA PHE A 206 -0.32 -4.53 11.10
C PHE A 206 0.62 -5.00 9.98
N GLY A 207 0.22 -4.87 8.73
CA GLY A 207 1.00 -5.35 7.60
C GLY A 207 0.85 -6.85 7.32
N MET A 208 0.08 -7.59 8.12
CA MET A 208 -0.14 -9.02 7.91
C MET A 208 -0.86 -9.28 6.57
N PRO A 209 -0.34 -10.19 5.72
CA PRO A 209 -1.03 -10.61 4.51
C PRO A 209 -2.16 -11.59 4.84
N VAL A 210 -3.30 -11.36 4.20
CA VAL A 210 -4.53 -12.13 4.39
C VAL A 210 -5.26 -12.33 3.06
N VAL A 211 -6.25 -13.23 3.08
CA VAL A 211 -7.16 -13.46 1.96
C VAL A 211 -8.58 -13.18 2.42
N ILE A 212 -9.34 -12.43 1.63
CA ILE A 212 -10.76 -12.17 1.92
C ILE A 212 -11.57 -13.43 1.66
N SER A 213 -12.25 -13.93 2.68
CA SER A 213 -13.11 -15.12 2.60
C SER A 213 -14.60 -14.78 2.52
N GLU A 214 -15.02 -13.62 3.02
CA GLU A 214 -16.41 -13.17 2.97
C GLU A 214 -16.50 -11.63 3.00
N LEU A 215 -17.57 -11.07 2.42
CA LEU A 215 -17.89 -9.65 2.47
C LEU A 215 -19.27 -9.45 3.10
N THR A 216 -19.39 -8.55 4.08
CA THR A 216 -20.65 -8.30 4.78
C THR A 216 -20.73 -6.83 5.23
N ASN A 217 -21.60 -6.03 4.59
CA ASN A 217 -21.96 -4.66 5.04
C ASN A 217 -20.77 -3.78 5.52
N GLY A 218 -19.73 -3.61 4.70
CA GLY A 218 -18.55 -2.82 5.06
C GLY A 218 -17.48 -3.56 5.87
N TRP A 219 -17.68 -4.85 6.10
CA TRP A 219 -16.74 -5.75 6.76
C TRP A 219 -16.25 -6.84 5.82
N CYS A 220 -15.02 -7.29 6.05
CA CYS A 220 -14.42 -8.44 5.40
C CYS A 220 -14.18 -9.53 6.45
N ARG A 221 -14.60 -10.76 6.19
CA ARG A 221 -14.03 -11.92 6.88
C ARG A 221 -12.73 -12.28 6.20
N ILE A 222 -11.70 -12.55 6.99
CA ILE A 222 -10.34 -12.77 6.52
C ILE A 222 -9.79 -14.10 7.01
N ASN A 223 -9.02 -14.73 6.13
CA ASN A 223 -8.24 -15.91 6.40
C ASN A 223 -6.74 -15.56 6.29
N SER A 224 -5.89 -16.36 6.93
CA SER A 224 -4.46 -16.34 6.65
C SER A 224 -4.18 -16.78 5.21
N ILE A 225 -2.96 -16.55 4.73
CA ILE A 225 -2.50 -17.06 3.43
C ILE A 225 -2.54 -18.60 3.32
N PHE A 226 -2.63 -19.31 4.45
CA PHE A 226 -2.81 -20.76 4.51
C PHE A 226 -4.28 -21.18 4.65
N ASN A 227 -5.21 -20.25 4.40
CA ASN A 227 -6.65 -20.44 4.43
C ASN A 227 -7.23 -20.81 5.81
N ALA A 228 -6.50 -20.55 6.90
CA ALA A 228 -7.04 -20.64 8.26
C ALA A 228 -7.84 -19.37 8.58
N PRO A 229 -9.10 -19.47 9.07
CA PRO A 229 -9.89 -18.32 9.49
C PRO A 229 -9.17 -17.48 10.55
N ILE A 230 -9.32 -16.16 10.50
CA ILE A 230 -8.75 -15.24 11.50
C ILE A 230 -9.86 -14.45 12.20
N GLY A 231 -10.76 -13.83 11.43
CA GLY A 231 -11.86 -13.03 11.98
C GLY A 231 -12.39 -12.01 10.98
N TYR A 232 -12.93 -10.91 11.48
CA TYR A 232 -13.51 -9.81 10.71
C TYR A 232 -12.69 -8.53 10.85
N ILE A 233 -12.62 -7.75 9.78
CA ILE A 233 -12.00 -6.42 9.75
C ILE A 233 -12.86 -5.45 8.93
N SER A 234 -12.85 -4.17 9.29
CA SER A 234 -13.50 -3.13 8.49
C SER A 234 -12.81 -3.00 7.13
N ILE A 235 -13.58 -2.71 6.08
CA ILE A 235 -13.05 -2.41 4.74
C ILE A 235 -12.10 -1.20 4.75
N GLN A 236 -12.22 -0.30 5.73
CA GLN A 236 -11.35 0.88 5.89
C GLN A 236 -10.00 0.55 6.55
N ASP A 237 -9.86 -0.66 7.11
CA ASP A 237 -8.67 -1.14 7.81
C ASP A 237 -7.97 -2.26 7.05
N ILE A 238 -8.27 -2.43 5.76
CA ILE A 238 -7.67 -3.44 4.91
C ILE A 238 -7.35 -2.86 3.52
N GLU A 239 -6.22 -3.27 2.94
CA GLU A 239 -5.78 -2.82 1.63
C GLU A 239 -5.65 -3.96 0.65
N ILE A 240 -6.36 -3.88 -0.47
CA ILE A 240 -6.35 -4.91 -1.51
C ILE A 240 -5.05 -4.83 -2.32
N ILE A 241 -4.45 -6.00 -2.57
CA ILE A 241 -3.28 -6.19 -3.45
C ILE A 241 -3.74 -6.88 -4.74
N LYS A 242 -3.26 -6.39 -5.89
CA LYS A 242 -3.61 -6.85 -7.24
C LYS A 242 -2.39 -6.97 -8.14
#